data_AF-A0A849ZF76-F1
#
_entry.id   AF-A0A849ZF76-F1
#
_cell.length_a   1.000
_cell.length_b   1.000
_cell.length_c   1.000
_cell.angle_alpha   90.00
_cell.angle_beta   90.00
_cell.angle_gamma   90.00
#
_symmetry.space_group_name_H-M   'P 1'
#
loop_
_entity.id
_entity.type
_entity.pdbx_description
1 polymer ?
#
loop_
_entity_poly.entity_id
_entity_poly.type
_entity_poly.pdbx_seq_one_letter_code
_entity_poly.pdbx_strand_id
1 'polypeptide(L)'
;MVKLSLSFAALAGLALVAGCLQDFEQFRGEGGSGGTPTTTTQTTTVQSSTASMMCDPATCPGPDTDCTNPVCNSGACAIGNEPQGAACADGDPLDKVCDGAGNCVECNGDPDCTAPTPICDGGLCVAEHCQNMMLDMGLETDIDCGGTDCPPCENGLGCMMRTDCVSGFCMGTSCAACGGDGDCDAATQWCNSDTNGGTCEAKKPDGQTCDGGNECTNGNCVDGFCCGSASCNECQSCNIPGMEGTCNNDPGGTSCNDGQFCTMTDTCDGAGTCNGTGNPCPGADGDGDCSESCNEGADDCSGNDPNGSACNDGQFCTVTDSCNNGTCSGTGDPCPGPDGDGDCSESCNEASNDCTLNDPNLSACNDGTFCNGADTCNASGSCANHAGNPCPGADGDGDCSESCNEGADDCSANDPNNSACNDGLFCNGTDTCNNSGACNNHTGNPCPGHNMTPSCDDSCSETNDNCTGFDATGTTCNENGMPPNGTCDAAGTCTND
;
A
#
# COMPACT_ATOMS: atom_id res chain seq x y z
N MET A 1 16.93 -14.69 74.85
CA MET A 1 17.08 -13.76 76.00
C MET A 1 17.91 -12.58 75.53
N VAL A 2 17.59 -11.37 76.03
CA VAL A 2 18.26 -10.05 75.79
C VAL A 2 17.89 -9.44 74.42
N LYS A 3 17.01 -8.42 74.25
CA LYS A 3 16.67 -7.15 74.94
C LYS A 3 17.64 -6.01 74.61
N LEU A 4 17.25 -5.08 73.73
CA LEU A 4 17.74 -3.69 73.65
C LEU A 4 16.75 -2.89 72.76
N SER A 5 15.71 -2.27 73.32
CA SER A 5 15.65 -0.92 73.91
C SER A 5 15.86 0.23 72.89
N LEU A 6 14.73 0.69 72.33
CA LEU A 6 14.55 2.04 71.79
C LEU A 6 14.75 3.08 72.90
N SER A 7 15.43 4.18 72.60
CA SER A 7 15.39 5.40 73.43
C SER A 7 15.36 6.63 72.55
N PHE A 8 14.25 7.36 72.67
CA PHE A 8 14.05 8.74 72.25
C PHE A 8 14.90 9.66 73.13
N ALA A 9 15.61 10.62 72.51
CA ALA A 9 15.96 11.88 73.15
C ALA A 9 16.05 12.97 72.07
N ALA A 10 15.08 13.87 72.10
CA ALA A 10 15.09 15.13 71.38
C ALA A 10 16.01 16.13 72.09
N LEU A 11 16.74 16.97 71.34
CA LEU A 11 17.03 18.34 71.75
C LEU A 11 17.22 19.23 70.52
N ALA A 12 16.70 20.44 70.64
CA ALA A 12 16.39 21.40 69.58
C ALA A 12 17.55 22.37 69.26
N GLY A 13 17.49 22.95 68.06
CA GLY A 13 18.30 24.10 67.64
C GLY A 13 17.83 24.72 66.31
N LEU A 14 16.96 25.74 66.40
CA LEU A 14 16.66 26.81 65.41
C LEU A 14 17.94 27.36 64.73
N ALA A 15 18.01 27.97 63.54
CA ALA A 15 17.13 28.46 62.46
C ALA A 15 18.07 28.81 61.25
N LEU A 16 17.73 28.95 59.95
CA LEU A 16 16.81 29.86 59.24
C LEU A 16 16.79 29.48 57.72
N VAL A 17 15.59 29.44 57.08
CA VAL A 17 15.18 30.10 55.79
C VAL A 17 15.87 29.65 54.46
N ALA A 18 15.25 29.42 53.28
CA ALA A 18 13.94 29.71 52.66
C ALA A 18 13.68 28.82 51.41
N GLY A 19 12.39 28.59 51.10
CA GLY A 19 11.79 28.43 49.74
C GLY A 19 12.08 27.13 48.98
N CYS A 20 11.19 26.51 48.21
CA CYS A 20 9.79 26.74 47.86
C CYS A 20 9.30 25.40 47.26
N LEU A 21 8.21 24.82 47.76
CA LEU A 21 7.52 23.68 47.16
C LEU A 21 6.08 24.12 46.87
N GLN A 22 5.64 24.07 45.62
CA GLN A 22 4.24 24.15 45.20
C GLN A 22 4.08 23.17 44.03
N ASP A 23 3.41 22.05 44.25
CA ASP A 23 1.96 21.82 44.15
C ASP A 23 1.65 21.20 42.78
N PHE A 24 1.41 19.90 42.82
CA PHE A 24 1.02 19.06 41.70
C PHE A 24 -0.45 18.68 41.95
N GLU A 25 -1.41 19.34 41.30
CA GLU A 25 -2.80 18.85 41.23
C GLU A 25 -3.54 19.46 40.02
N GLN A 26 -4.34 18.59 39.38
CA GLN A 26 -5.44 18.83 38.44
C GLN A 26 -5.18 19.08 36.95
N PHE A 27 -5.28 17.99 36.18
CA PHE A 27 -5.96 18.00 34.87
C PHE A 27 -7.24 17.13 34.94
N ARG A 28 -8.40 17.77 34.94
CA ARG A 28 -9.64 17.24 34.35
C ARG A 28 -10.16 18.31 33.41
N GLY A 29 -10.15 18.01 32.12
CA GLY A 29 -10.73 18.86 31.08
C GLY A 29 -12.20 18.57 30.88
N GLU A 30 -12.96 19.61 30.54
CA GLU A 30 -14.18 19.52 29.72
C GLU A 30 -14.35 20.80 28.88
N GLY A 31 -14.57 20.62 27.58
CA GLY A 31 -15.58 21.31 26.76
C GLY A 31 -15.48 22.82 26.42
N GLY A 32 -15.46 23.12 25.11
CA GLY A 32 -16.40 24.12 24.55
C GLY A 32 -15.84 25.36 23.83
N SER A 33 -15.78 25.28 22.50
CA SER A 33 -16.33 26.20 21.47
C SER A 33 -16.10 27.74 21.49
N GLY A 34 -15.49 28.23 20.40
CA GLY A 34 -15.99 29.36 19.59
C GLY A 34 -15.39 30.76 19.80
N GLY A 35 -14.76 31.33 18.74
CA GLY A 35 -14.48 32.77 18.65
C GLY A 35 -13.41 33.16 17.61
N THR A 36 -13.81 33.94 16.61
CA THR A 36 -13.09 34.45 15.43
C THR A 36 -11.97 35.47 15.72
N PRO A 37 -11.09 35.79 14.73
CA PRO A 37 -9.76 36.31 14.96
C PRO A 37 -9.70 37.84 15.05
N THR A 38 -8.91 38.36 15.98
CA THR A 38 -8.43 39.76 15.97
C THR A 38 -6.91 39.78 15.93
N THR A 39 -6.41 40.23 14.80
CA THR A 39 -4.99 40.43 14.47
C THR A 39 -4.36 41.41 15.47
N THR A 40 -3.55 40.89 16.39
CA THR A 40 -2.54 41.68 17.09
C THR A 40 -1.19 41.09 16.75
N THR A 41 -0.41 41.86 16.00
CA THR A 41 0.99 41.61 15.66
C THR A 41 1.79 41.31 16.93
N GLN A 42 2.09 40.03 17.16
CA GLN A 42 3.16 39.63 18.05
C GLN A 42 4.22 38.94 17.20
N THR A 43 5.38 39.58 17.13
CA THR A 43 6.62 39.04 16.60
C THR A 43 6.87 37.69 17.26
N THR A 44 6.63 36.60 16.53
CA THR A 44 7.16 35.28 16.88
C THR A 44 8.67 35.32 16.66
N THR A 45 9.40 35.84 17.64
CA THR A 45 10.73 35.32 17.89
C THR A 45 10.55 33.85 18.24
N VAL A 46 11.03 32.98 17.34
CA VAL A 46 11.37 31.60 17.65
C VAL A 46 12.24 31.67 18.90
N GLN A 47 11.66 31.47 20.08
CA GLN A 47 12.45 31.09 21.24
C GLN A 47 12.90 29.67 20.93
N SER A 48 14.06 29.60 20.29
CA SER A 48 15.00 28.52 20.46
C SER A 48 15.04 28.26 21.96
N SER A 49 14.46 27.14 22.37
CA SER A 49 14.71 26.56 23.66
C SER A 49 16.18 26.12 23.66
N THR A 50 17.10 27.05 23.81
CA THR A 50 18.34 26.74 24.52
C THR A 50 17.92 26.56 25.97
N ALA A 51 17.34 25.39 26.27
CA ALA A 51 17.58 24.80 27.56
C ALA A 51 19.10 24.75 27.65
N SER A 52 19.69 25.56 28.51
CA SER A 52 21.09 25.37 28.87
C SER A 52 21.21 23.91 29.25
N MET A 53 21.87 23.11 28.42
CA MET A 53 22.37 21.80 28.80
C MET A 53 23.36 22.07 29.94
N MET A 54 22.84 22.13 31.16
CA MET A 54 23.66 21.96 32.33
C MET A 54 23.97 20.46 32.33
N CYS A 55 25.20 20.09 32.00
CA CYS A 55 25.63 18.71 32.23
C CYS A 55 25.44 18.37 33.71
N ASP A 56 24.99 17.15 34.00
CA ASP A 56 25.02 16.60 35.35
C ASP A 56 26.28 15.72 35.43
N PRO A 57 27.22 15.97 36.37
CA PRO A 57 28.40 15.14 36.59
C PRO A 57 28.07 13.65 36.67
N ALA A 58 26.93 13.27 37.26
CA ALA A 58 26.50 11.88 37.41
C ALA A 58 26.09 11.20 36.09
N THR A 59 25.93 11.99 35.01
CA THR A 59 25.55 11.51 33.68
C THR A 59 26.60 11.80 32.61
N CYS A 60 27.74 12.37 33.01
CA CYS A 60 28.82 12.63 32.09
C CYS A 60 29.51 11.31 31.70
N PRO A 61 29.63 11.01 30.40
CA PRO A 61 30.33 9.81 29.94
C PRO A 61 31.83 9.96 30.18
N GLY A 62 32.47 8.89 30.64
CA GLY A 62 33.91 8.86 30.94
C GLY A 62 34.24 7.83 32.01
N PRO A 63 35.51 7.42 32.12
CA PRO A 63 35.94 6.52 33.19
C PRO A 63 35.85 7.24 34.54
N ASP A 64 35.16 6.63 35.50
CA ASP A 64 35.15 7.00 36.92
C ASP A 64 36.11 6.03 37.63
N THR A 65 37.37 6.44 37.71
CA THR A 65 38.48 5.70 38.34
C THR A 65 38.85 6.38 39.65
N ASP A 66 39.67 5.73 40.47
CA ASP A 66 40.08 6.34 41.74
C ASP A 66 40.92 7.62 41.56
N CYS A 67 41.53 7.85 40.37
CA CYS A 67 42.30 9.06 40.07
C CYS A 67 41.71 10.00 39.02
N THR A 68 40.62 9.61 38.35
CA THR A 68 39.90 10.47 37.40
C THR A 68 38.40 10.32 37.55
N ASN A 69 37.67 11.44 37.50
CA ASN A 69 36.23 11.48 37.72
C ASN A 69 35.54 12.37 36.67
N PRO A 70 34.39 11.96 36.10
CA PRO A 70 33.57 12.83 35.25
C PRO A 70 33.13 14.11 35.97
N VAL A 71 33.52 15.26 35.44
CA VAL A 71 33.14 16.58 35.96
C VAL A 71 32.36 17.37 34.92
N CYS A 72 31.36 18.13 35.39
CA CYS A 72 30.67 19.10 34.56
C CYS A 72 31.34 20.47 34.74
N ASN A 73 31.95 20.99 33.67
CA ASN A 73 32.62 22.28 33.70
C ASN A 73 32.01 23.22 32.65
N SER A 74 31.36 24.29 33.13
CA SER A 74 30.70 25.30 32.29
C SER A 74 29.71 24.75 31.24
N GLY A 75 28.99 23.68 31.58
CA GLY A 75 27.98 23.08 30.69
C GLY A 75 28.52 22.03 29.71
N ALA A 76 29.81 21.69 29.77
CA ALA A 76 30.39 20.56 29.04
C ALA A 76 30.93 19.50 30.02
N CYS A 77 30.76 18.22 29.66
CA CYS A 77 31.43 17.13 30.35
C CYS A 77 32.93 17.18 30.08
N ALA A 78 33.72 16.96 31.12
CA ALA A 78 35.17 16.83 31.08
C ALA A 78 35.61 15.76 32.08
N ILE A 79 36.86 15.33 31.98
CA ILE A 79 37.48 14.46 32.98
C ILE A 79 38.31 15.34 33.93
N GLY A 80 38.03 15.24 35.23
CA GLY A 80 38.80 15.87 36.28
C GLY A 80 39.81 14.88 36.87
N ASN A 81 41.00 15.37 37.22
CA ASN A 81 42.01 14.57 37.90
C ASN A 81 41.90 14.77 39.41
N GLU A 82 41.93 13.68 40.16
CA GLU A 82 42.06 13.71 41.62
C GLU A 82 43.42 14.29 42.04
N PRO A 83 43.52 14.91 43.22
CA PRO A 83 44.76 15.53 43.66
C PRO A 83 45.88 14.52 43.89
N GLN A 84 47.12 14.95 43.65
CA GLN A 84 48.31 14.13 43.91
C GLN A 84 48.32 13.61 45.36
N GLY A 85 48.56 12.31 45.53
CA GLY A 85 48.56 11.63 46.82
C GLY A 85 47.19 11.15 47.30
N ALA A 86 46.11 11.39 46.54
CA ALA A 86 44.84 10.71 46.79
C ALA A 86 45.04 9.19 46.69
N ALA A 87 44.31 8.41 47.50
CA ALA A 87 44.45 6.96 47.49
C ALA A 87 43.88 6.39 46.18
N CYS A 88 44.59 5.45 45.58
CA CYS A 88 44.12 4.69 44.44
C CYS A 88 44.07 3.19 44.74
N ALA A 89 43.03 2.52 44.26
CA ALA A 89 42.82 1.08 44.28
C ALA A 89 42.14 0.61 42.97
N ASP A 90 42.73 0.92 41.81
CA ASP A 90 42.22 0.57 40.47
C ASP A 90 42.43 -0.91 40.08
N GLY A 91 42.42 -1.82 41.04
CA GLY A 91 42.48 -3.27 40.82
C GLY A 91 43.89 -3.86 40.66
N ASP A 92 44.93 -3.04 40.45
CA ASP A 92 46.32 -3.44 40.69
C ASP A 92 46.65 -3.29 42.18
N PRO A 93 47.06 -4.36 42.89
CA PRO A 93 47.42 -4.28 44.31
C PRO A 93 48.70 -3.47 44.60
N LEU A 94 49.46 -3.08 43.58
CA LEU A 94 50.67 -2.26 43.70
C LEU A 94 50.37 -0.76 43.64
N ASP A 95 49.31 -0.35 42.96
CA ASP A 95 48.91 1.05 42.88
C ASP A 95 48.37 1.55 44.22
N LYS A 96 48.88 2.70 44.67
CA LYS A 96 48.58 3.24 46.01
C LYS A 96 48.09 4.68 45.99
N VAL A 97 48.59 5.49 45.06
CA VAL A 97 48.38 6.95 45.08
C VAL A 97 48.18 7.55 43.69
N CYS A 98 47.43 8.65 43.60
CA CYS A 98 47.28 9.43 42.37
C CYS A 98 48.46 10.35 42.12
N ASP A 99 48.90 10.49 40.86
CA ASP A 99 50.00 11.40 40.46
C ASP A 99 49.56 12.87 40.25
N GLY A 100 48.26 13.14 40.28
CA GLY A 100 47.66 14.44 39.97
C GLY A 100 47.51 14.74 38.47
N ALA A 101 48.05 13.88 37.61
CA ALA A 101 47.81 13.87 36.16
C ALA A 101 46.68 12.90 35.77
N GLY A 102 46.11 12.19 36.75
CA GLY A 102 44.97 11.28 36.57
C GLY A 102 45.38 9.81 36.54
N ASN A 103 46.64 9.48 36.82
CA ASN A 103 47.10 8.09 36.86
C ASN A 103 47.28 7.61 38.29
N CYS A 104 46.99 6.33 38.49
CA CYS A 104 47.42 5.60 39.66
C CYS A 104 48.89 5.19 39.50
N VAL A 105 49.65 5.41 40.57
CA VAL A 105 51.06 5.05 40.65
C VAL A 105 51.34 4.42 42.02
N GLU A 106 52.45 3.69 42.14
CA GLU A 106 52.87 3.13 43.42
C GLU A 106 53.37 4.22 44.37
N CYS A 107 53.98 5.28 43.83
CA CYS A 107 54.58 6.36 44.61
C CYS A 107 54.61 7.71 43.87
N ASN A 108 54.58 8.81 44.63
CA ASN A 108 54.88 10.16 44.14
C ASN A 108 56.28 10.64 44.58
N GLY A 109 56.90 9.92 45.52
CA GLY A 109 58.29 10.08 45.95
C GLY A 109 58.71 8.98 46.92
N ASP A 110 60.00 8.91 47.24
CA ASP A 110 60.59 7.87 48.10
C ASP A 110 59.85 7.58 49.42
N PRO A 111 59.25 8.57 50.13
CA PRO A 111 58.51 8.29 51.36
C PRO A 111 57.27 7.40 51.19
N ASP A 112 56.73 7.30 49.98
CA ASP A 112 55.57 6.43 49.67
C ASP A 112 56.01 4.96 49.52
N CYS A 113 57.32 4.73 49.36
CA CYS A 113 57.94 3.44 49.16
C CYS A 113 58.44 2.84 50.48
N THR A 114 58.34 1.51 50.60
CA THR A 114 58.80 0.77 51.78
C THR A 114 59.68 -0.39 51.37
N ALA A 115 60.65 -0.75 52.22
CA ALA A 115 61.53 -1.89 51.96
C ALA A 115 60.74 -3.17 51.60
N PRO A 116 61.16 -3.94 50.58
CA PRO A 116 62.49 -3.95 49.97
C PRO A 116 62.73 -2.97 48.81
N THR A 117 61.72 -2.20 48.39
CA THR A 117 61.80 -1.24 47.28
C THR A 117 61.62 0.20 47.79
N PRO A 118 62.67 0.86 48.33
CA PRO A 118 62.51 2.14 49.04
C PRO A 118 62.62 3.39 48.15
N ILE A 119 62.92 3.25 46.87
CA ILE A 119 63.16 4.38 45.95
C ILE A 119 61.98 4.52 45.02
N CYS A 120 61.48 5.75 44.82
CA CYS A 120 60.46 6.02 43.84
C CYS A 120 61.09 6.48 42.52
N ASP A 121 60.94 5.67 41.48
CA ASP A 121 61.41 5.99 40.13
C ASP A 121 60.28 5.90 39.11
N GLY A 122 60.03 6.99 38.38
CA GLY A 122 58.98 7.02 37.36
C GLY A 122 57.57 6.64 37.85
N GLY A 123 57.29 6.75 39.16
CA GLY A 123 56.02 6.34 39.77
C GLY A 123 55.98 4.91 40.33
N LEU A 124 57.07 4.14 40.18
CA LEU A 124 57.21 2.77 40.68
C LEU A 124 58.16 2.73 41.88
N CYS A 125 57.86 1.92 42.90
CA CYS A 125 58.82 1.67 43.97
C CYS A 125 59.82 0.59 43.54
N VAL A 126 61.08 0.95 43.43
CA VAL A 126 62.17 0.09 42.96
C VAL A 126 63.18 -0.19 44.06
N ALA A 127 63.93 -1.28 43.89
CA ALA A 127 65.01 -1.63 44.81
C ALA A 127 66.22 -0.70 44.65
N GLU A 128 67.06 -0.61 45.68
CA GLU A 128 68.24 0.28 45.66
C GLU A 128 69.25 -0.02 44.55
N HIS A 129 69.22 -1.24 43.99
CA HIS A 129 70.11 -1.62 42.90
C HIS A 129 69.73 -0.95 41.57
N CYS A 130 68.44 -0.64 41.37
CA CYS A 130 67.88 -0.11 40.12
C CYS A 130 68.26 1.35 39.79
N GLN A 131 69.21 1.95 40.50
CA GLN A 131 69.67 3.33 40.27
C GLN A 131 71.16 3.52 40.62
N ASN A 132 71.91 2.42 40.75
CA ASN A 132 73.30 2.46 41.21
C ASN A 132 74.32 2.60 40.07
N MET A 133 73.86 2.71 38.82
CA MET A 133 74.67 2.82 37.60
C MET A 133 75.58 1.62 37.35
N MET A 134 75.22 0.46 37.90
CA MET A 134 75.90 -0.81 37.71
C MET A 134 74.90 -1.86 37.24
N LEU A 135 75.39 -2.86 36.53
CA LEU A 135 74.58 -4.01 36.16
C LEU A 135 74.68 -5.08 37.25
N ASP A 136 73.61 -5.29 38.00
CA ASP A 136 73.52 -6.28 39.06
C ASP A 136 73.08 -7.66 38.52
N MET A 137 74.08 -8.49 38.21
CA MET A 137 73.92 -9.81 37.59
C MET A 137 72.84 -10.67 38.27
N GLY A 138 71.75 -10.93 37.53
CA GLY A 138 70.65 -11.79 37.96
C GLY A 138 69.52 -11.09 38.70
N LEU A 139 69.64 -9.78 38.92
CA LEU A 139 68.55 -8.91 39.39
C LEU A 139 68.09 -7.97 38.27
N GLU A 140 69.02 -7.55 37.41
CA GLU A 140 68.78 -6.67 36.26
C GLU A 140 69.20 -7.34 34.94
N THR A 141 68.67 -6.81 33.83
CA THR A 141 69.03 -7.27 32.47
C THR A 141 69.80 -6.23 31.66
N ASP A 142 69.73 -4.95 32.04
CA ASP A 142 70.68 -3.90 31.67
C ASP A 142 70.93 -2.99 32.89
N ILE A 143 71.86 -2.05 32.79
CA ILE A 143 72.21 -1.16 33.90
C ILE A 143 70.94 -0.44 34.39
N ASP A 144 70.59 -0.65 35.67
CA ASP A 144 69.47 0.00 36.35
C ASP A 144 68.07 -0.34 35.79
N CYS A 145 67.91 -1.40 35.00
CA CYS A 145 66.60 -1.79 34.44
C CYS A 145 66.44 -3.29 34.15
N GLY A 146 65.18 -3.70 34.00
CA GLY A 146 64.76 -5.07 33.72
C GLY A 146 64.89 -5.99 34.92
N GLY A 147 64.45 -7.25 34.76
CA GLY A 147 64.27 -8.15 35.89
C GLY A 147 62.98 -7.89 36.66
N THR A 148 62.88 -8.39 37.89
CA THR A 148 61.63 -8.34 38.68
C THR A 148 61.50 -7.11 39.56
N ASP A 149 62.62 -6.50 39.93
CA ASP A 149 62.68 -5.48 41.00
C ASP A 149 62.93 -4.06 40.47
N CYS A 150 63.26 -3.95 39.17
CA CYS A 150 63.56 -2.70 38.49
C CYS A 150 62.55 -2.39 37.37
N PRO A 151 62.43 -1.12 36.95
CA PRO A 151 61.57 -0.74 35.84
C PRO A 151 61.98 -1.45 34.55
N PRO A 152 61.05 -1.70 33.62
CA PRO A 152 61.38 -2.26 32.32
C PRO A 152 62.37 -1.37 31.56
N CYS A 153 63.29 -2.00 30.84
CA CYS A 153 64.28 -1.36 30.00
C CYS A 153 63.66 -0.77 28.72
N GLU A 154 64.18 0.40 28.31
CA GLU A 154 63.87 1.04 27.03
C GLU A 154 64.35 0.22 25.82
N ASN A 155 63.81 0.53 24.64
CA ASN A 155 64.21 -0.13 23.40
C ASN A 155 65.71 0.03 23.11
N GLY A 156 66.39 -1.09 22.81
CA GLY A 156 67.82 -1.18 22.53
C GLY A 156 68.68 -1.66 23.70
N LEU A 157 68.12 -1.71 24.92
CA LEU A 157 68.79 -2.20 26.13
C LEU A 157 68.61 -3.71 26.31
N GLY A 158 69.41 -4.31 27.19
CA GLY A 158 69.44 -5.75 27.49
C GLY A 158 68.18 -6.30 28.13
N CYS A 159 67.73 -7.48 27.69
CA CYS A 159 66.58 -8.20 28.23
C CYS A 159 66.77 -9.71 28.22
N MET A 160 66.01 -10.42 29.06
CA MET A 160 65.90 -11.89 29.06
C MET A 160 64.46 -12.39 28.96
N MET A 161 63.49 -11.56 29.35
CA MET A 161 62.06 -11.81 29.30
C MET A 161 61.33 -10.62 28.66
N ARG A 162 60.10 -10.86 28.19
CA ARG A 162 59.24 -9.81 27.62
C ARG A 162 58.96 -8.68 28.61
N THR A 163 58.83 -9.01 29.90
CA THR A 163 58.57 -8.05 30.99
C THR A 163 59.74 -7.13 31.28
N ASP A 164 60.95 -7.48 30.83
CA ASP A 164 62.13 -6.63 31.01
C ASP A 164 62.12 -5.43 30.07
N CYS A 165 61.16 -5.33 29.14
CA CYS A 165 61.12 -4.29 28.13
C CYS A 165 59.86 -3.44 28.27
N VAL A 166 60.00 -2.12 28.15
CA VAL A 166 58.85 -1.19 28.10
C VAL A 166 57.89 -1.58 26.98
N SER A 167 58.42 -2.02 25.83
CA SER A 167 57.63 -2.50 24.69
C SER A 167 56.90 -3.83 24.93
N GLY A 168 57.22 -4.56 26.00
CA GLY A 168 56.77 -5.94 26.18
C GLY A 168 57.40 -6.94 25.19
N PHE A 169 58.40 -6.54 24.39
CA PHE A 169 59.04 -7.39 23.39
C PHE A 169 60.57 -7.43 23.54
N CYS A 170 61.08 -8.61 23.88
CA CYS A 170 62.50 -8.91 23.96
C CYS A 170 62.97 -9.68 22.72
N MET A 171 63.65 -9.00 21.79
CA MET A 171 64.15 -9.59 20.56
C MET A 171 65.55 -10.18 20.80
N GLY A 172 65.60 -11.48 21.12
CA GLY A 172 66.85 -12.19 21.40
C GLY A 172 67.41 -11.86 22.77
N THR A 173 68.19 -10.79 22.88
CA THR A 173 68.75 -10.29 24.16
C THR A 173 68.65 -8.77 24.29
N SER A 174 67.87 -8.12 23.43
CA SER A 174 67.70 -6.67 23.44
C SER A 174 66.22 -6.31 23.29
N CYS A 175 65.76 -5.34 24.07
CA CYS A 175 64.43 -4.77 23.93
C CYS A 175 64.28 -4.16 22.55
N ALA A 176 63.15 -4.45 21.92
CA ALA A 176 62.81 -3.89 20.63
C ALA A 176 61.32 -3.56 20.63
N ALA A 177 60.93 -2.65 19.75
CA ALA A 177 59.53 -2.40 19.54
C ALA A 177 58.91 -3.54 18.73
N CYS A 178 57.64 -3.87 18.99
CA CYS A 178 56.96 -4.92 18.23
C CYS A 178 56.72 -4.46 16.78
N GLY A 179 56.97 -5.34 15.81
CA GLY A 179 56.70 -5.10 14.40
C GLY A 179 55.36 -5.65 13.92
N GLY A 180 54.73 -6.50 14.73
CA GLY A 180 53.37 -7.01 14.53
C GLY A 180 52.97 -7.97 15.64
N ASP A 181 51.72 -8.47 15.60
CA ASP A 181 51.15 -9.27 16.69
C ASP A 181 51.94 -10.55 17.04
N GLY A 182 52.70 -11.09 16.07
CA GLY A 182 53.56 -12.27 16.29
C GLY A 182 54.73 -12.05 17.23
N ASP A 183 55.10 -10.78 17.49
CA ASP A 183 56.15 -10.40 18.43
C ASP A 183 55.61 -10.36 19.88
N CYS A 184 54.29 -10.28 20.05
CA CYS A 184 53.60 -10.22 21.33
C CYS A 184 53.09 -11.59 21.78
N ASP A 185 52.61 -11.68 23.03
CA ASP A 185 51.95 -12.90 23.49
C ASP A 185 50.61 -13.08 22.77
N ALA A 186 50.56 -13.97 21.78
CA ALA A 186 49.37 -14.17 20.94
C ALA A 186 48.08 -14.49 21.74
N ALA A 187 48.19 -15.04 22.95
CA ALA A 187 47.03 -15.36 23.78
C ALA A 187 46.40 -14.13 24.44
N THR A 188 47.20 -13.13 24.81
CA THR A 188 46.77 -12.04 25.70
C THR A 188 47.11 -10.66 25.21
N GLN A 189 47.93 -10.52 24.17
CA GLN A 189 48.45 -9.25 23.70
C GLN A 189 48.36 -9.08 22.18
N TRP A 190 48.42 -7.82 21.74
CA TRP A 190 48.50 -7.40 20.35
C TRP A 190 49.54 -6.29 20.21
N CYS A 191 50.03 -6.07 19.00
CA CYS A 191 51.05 -5.04 18.77
C CYS A 191 50.40 -3.71 18.40
N ASN A 192 50.42 -2.75 19.32
CA ASN A 192 50.04 -1.38 19.02
C ASN A 192 51.20 -0.65 18.35
N SER A 193 51.10 -0.48 17.03
CA SER A 193 52.11 0.23 16.23
C SER A 193 52.04 1.76 16.32
N ASP A 194 50.97 2.32 16.90
CA ASP A 194 50.72 3.76 16.92
C ASP A 194 51.47 4.47 18.07
N THR A 195 51.93 3.73 19.09
CA THR A 195 52.71 4.25 20.21
C THR A 195 54.21 4.04 19.98
N ASN A 196 54.98 5.15 19.85
CA ASN A 196 56.45 5.25 19.87
C ASN A 196 57.27 4.02 19.40
N GLY A 197 56.86 3.41 18.28
CA GLY A 197 57.60 2.35 17.60
C GLY A 197 57.02 0.93 17.70
N GLY A 198 55.98 0.68 18.52
CA GLY A 198 55.36 -0.64 18.67
C GLY A 198 55.44 -1.19 20.10
N THR A 199 54.29 -1.26 20.79
CA THR A 199 54.18 -1.81 22.15
C THR A 199 53.20 -2.99 22.19
N CYS A 200 53.55 -4.05 22.92
CA CYS A 200 52.65 -5.18 23.16
C CYS A 200 51.63 -4.83 24.24
N GLU A 201 50.41 -4.50 23.81
CA GLU A 201 49.30 -4.13 24.68
C GLU A 201 48.40 -5.31 24.97
N ALA A 202 47.74 -5.31 26.14
CA ALA A 202 46.77 -6.33 26.48
C ALA A 202 45.56 -6.27 25.51
N LYS A 203 45.06 -7.45 25.12
CA LYS A 203 43.83 -7.57 24.35
C LYS A 203 42.65 -7.08 25.18
N LYS A 204 41.76 -6.36 24.52
CA LYS A 204 40.58 -5.72 25.09
C LYS A 204 39.43 -6.73 25.26
N PRO A 205 38.67 -6.65 26.37
CA PRO A 205 37.43 -7.42 26.55
C PRO A 205 36.31 -6.90 25.65
N ASP A 206 35.20 -7.65 25.62
CA ASP A 206 33.97 -7.24 24.93
C ASP A 206 33.45 -5.87 25.38
N GLY A 207 33.02 -5.06 24.41
CA GLY A 207 32.43 -3.73 24.62
C GLY A 207 33.44 -2.59 24.60
N GLN A 208 34.73 -2.89 24.43
CA GLN A 208 35.76 -1.86 24.22
C GLN A 208 35.91 -1.50 22.75
N THR A 209 36.23 -0.24 22.46
CA THR A 209 36.51 0.22 21.09
C THR A 209 37.75 -0.48 20.51
N CYS A 210 37.68 -0.80 19.22
CA CYS A 210 38.76 -1.43 18.48
C CYS A 210 38.83 -0.91 17.04
N ASP A 211 40.03 -0.94 16.46
CA ASP A 211 40.25 -0.69 15.04
C ASP A 211 40.49 -1.99 14.25
N GLY A 212 40.91 -3.06 14.95
CA GLY A 212 41.13 -4.39 14.39
C GLY A 212 40.77 -5.53 15.35
N GLY A 213 40.45 -6.70 14.78
CA GLY A 213 40.10 -7.90 15.56
C GLY A 213 41.25 -8.42 16.42
N ASN A 214 42.50 -8.16 16.04
CA ASN A 214 43.68 -8.54 16.82
C ASN A 214 43.72 -7.88 18.21
N GLU A 215 43.09 -6.72 18.38
CA GLU A 215 42.98 -6.02 19.65
C GLU A 215 42.06 -6.72 20.63
N CYS A 216 41.14 -7.57 20.16
CA CYS A 216 40.08 -8.14 20.97
C CYS A 216 40.45 -9.53 21.49
N THR A 217 40.11 -9.81 22.75
CA THR A 217 40.37 -11.12 23.39
C THR A 217 39.80 -12.30 22.61
N ASN A 218 38.66 -12.10 21.97
CA ASN A 218 37.94 -13.05 21.13
C ASN A 218 38.22 -12.88 19.62
N GLY A 219 39.05 -11.92 19.24
CA GLY A 219 39.48 -11.74 17.86
C GLY A 219 38.50 -11.00 16.95
N ASN A 220 37.36 -10.53 17.47
CA ASN A 220 36.30 -9.95 16.65
C ASN A 220 36.17 -8.46 16.94
N CYS A 221 36.45 -7.62 15.94
CA CYS A 221 36.13 -6.21 15.98
C CYS A 221 34.95 -5.96 15.04
N VAL A 222 33.77 -5.72 15.61
CA VAL A 222 32.51 -5.58 14.89
C VAL A 222 31.89 -4.24 15.27
N ASP A 223 31.50 -3.45 14.26
CA ASP A 223 30.94 -2.10 14.43
C ASP A 223 31.82 -1.13 15.25
N GLY A 224 33.14 -1.36 15.24
CA GLY A 224 34.14 -0.58 15.97
C GLY A 224 34.33 -0.98 17.43
N PHE A 225 33.75 -2.11 17.85
CA PHE A 225 33.84 -2.61 19.22
C PHE A 225 34.22 -4.09 19.27
N CYS A 226 34.97 -4.48 20.30
CA CYS A 226 35.29 -5.88 20.57
C CYS A 226 34.00 -6.62 20.88
N CYS A 227 33.72 -7.64 20.08
CA CYS A 227 32.41 -8.27 20.05
C CYS A 227 32.49 -9.76 20.36
N GLY A 228 31.53 -10.26 21.15
CA GLY A 228 31.41 -11.68 21.47
C GLY A 228 31.22 -12.59 20.25
N SER A 229 30.89 -12.02 19.08
CA SER A 229 30.69 -12.72 17.82
C SER A 229 31.49 -12.05 16.69
N ALA A 230 31.87 -12.84 15.68
CA ALA A 230 32.62 -12.37 14.51
C ALA A 230 31.82 -11.45 13.57
N SER A 231 30.50 -11.50 13.66
CA SER A 231 29.55 -10.68 12.90
C SER A 231 28.20 -10.71 13.61
N CYS A 232 27.44 -9.62 13.50
CA CYS A 232 26.04 -9.58 13.90
C CYS A 232 25.12 -9.84 12.69
N ASN A 233 23.83 -10.09 12.94
CA ASN A 233 22.86 -10.17 11.84
C ASN A 233 22.56 -8.75 11.29
N GLU A 234 21.90 -8.66 10.14
CA GLU A 234 21.62 -7.38 9.46
C GLU A 234 20.86 -6.33 10.32
N CYS A 235 20.13 -6.78 11.34
CA CYS A 235 19.37 -5.93 12.26
C CYS A 235 19.89 -6.01 13.70
N GLN A 236 21.18 -6.27 13.83
CA GLN A 236 21.88 -6.29 15.10
C GLN A 236 23.22 -5.60 14.94
N SER A 237 23.57 -4.81 15.94
CA SER A 237 24.87 -4.16 16.03
C SER A 237 25.55 -4.50 17.34
N CYS A 238 26.88 -4.45 17.35
CA CYS A 238 27.70 -4.67 18.54
C CYS A 238 28.10 -3.37 19.26
N ASN A 239 27.68 -2.23 18.73
CA ASN A 239 27.96 -0.88 19.24
C ASN A 239 26.71 -0.16 19.77
N ILE A 240 25.67 -0.91 20.16
CA ILE A 240 24.46 -0.32 20.74
C ILE A 240 24.80 0.30 22.11
N PRO A 241 24.53 1.61 22.32
CA PRO A 241 24.88 2.30 23.57
C PRO A 241 24.38 1.60 24.84
N GLY A 242 25.28 1.29 25.76
CA GLY A 242 25.00 0.61 27.02
C GLY A 242 24.84 -0.92 26.91
N MET A 243 25.02 -1.49 25.72
CA MET A 243 25.00 -2.93 25.45
C MET A 243 26.15 -3.34 24.50
N GLU A 244 27.22 -2.56 24.47
CA GLU A 244 28.38 -2.78 23.61
C GLU A 244 29.03 -4.15 23.90
N GLY A 245 29.54 -4.79 22.85
CA GLY A 245 30.26 -6.06 22.95
C GLY A 245 29.41 -7.31 22.82
N THR A 246 28.09 -7.17 22.71
CA THR A 246 27.19 -8.26 22.32
C THR A 246 26.28 -7.79 21.19
N CYS A 247 26.02 -8.66 20.22
CA CYS A 247 25.06 -8.37 19.15
C CYS A 247 23.67 -8.17 19.75
N ASN A 248 23.14 -6.96 19.62
CA ASN A 248 21.84 -6.57 20.12
C ASN A 248 21.00 -5.97 19.01
N ASN A 249 19.69 -6.15 19.09
CA ASN A 249 18.78 -5.73 18.03
C ASN A 249 18.81 -4.21 17.85
N ASP A 250 18.94 -3.79 16.60
CA ASP A 250 18.90 -2.38 16.23
C ASP A 250 17.52 -1.78 16.52
N PRO A 251 17.44 -0.47 16.78
CA PRO A 251 16.16 0.22 16.94
C PRO A 251 15.24 0.02 15.73
N GLY A 252 13.94 -0.09 15.99
CA GLY A 252 12.93 -0.17 14.94
C GLY A 252 13.00 1.01 13.98
N GLY A 253 13.00 0.75 12.67
CA GLY A 253 13.15 1.75 11.61
C GLY A 253 14.58 1.96 11.13
N THR A 254 15.59 1.33 11.75
CA THR A 254 16.96 1.29 11.21
C THR A 254 16.96 0.65 9.83
N SER A 255 17.66 1.23 8.86
CA SER A 255 17.74 0.70 7.51
C SER A 255 18.49 -0.62 7.50
N CYS A 256 17.96 -1.60 6.79
CA CYS A 256 18.59 -2.90 6.56
C CYS A 256 18.32 -3.33 5.11
N ASN A 257 18.74 -4.53 4.73
CA ASN A 257 18.34 -5.19 3.49
C ASN A 257 17.92 -6.63 3.81
N ASP A 258 16.68 -7.01 3.50
CA ASP A 258 16.19 -8.36 3.81
C ASP A 258 16.57 -9.42 2.76
N GLY A 259 17.34 -8.99 1.75
CA GLY A 259 17.78 -9.80 0.62
C GLY A 259 16.72 -10.00 -0.45
N GLN A 260 15.53 -9.42 -0.30
CA GLN A 260 14.45 -9.56 -1.27
C GLN A 260 14.47 -8.42 -2.29
N PHE A 261 14.33 -8.75 -3.57
CA PHE A 261 14.30 -7.75 -4.64
C PHE A 261 13.01 -6.91 -4.59
N CYS A 262 11.88 -7.55 -4.28
CA CYS A 262 10.56 -6.94 -4.34
C CYS A 262 10.25 -5.94 -3.22
N THR A 263 11.23 -5.59 -2.40
CA THR A 263 11.11 -4.59 -1.35
C THR A 263 12.15 -3.49 -1.58
N MET A 264 11.72 -2.22 -1.42
CA MET A 264 12.60 -1.05 -1.65
C MET A 264 13.02 -0.38 -0.35
N THR A 265 12.24 -0.57 0.70
CA THR A 265 12.43 0.09 1.98
C THR A 265 12.36 -0.97 3.05
N ASP A 266 13.54 -1.43 3.44
CA ASP A 266 13.68 -2.46 4.44
C ASP A 266 14.16 -1.83 5.73
N THR A 267 13.45 -2.17 6.80
CA THR A 267 13.71 -1.62 8.12
C THR A 267 13.64 -2.70 9.19
N CYS A 268 14.49 -2.55 10.19
CA CYS A 268 14.47 -3.42 11.35
C CYS A 268 13.19 -3.21 12.16
N ASP A 269 12.63 -4.28 12.72
CA ASP A 269 11.44 -4.23 13.58
C ASP A 269 11.73 -3.97 15.07
N GLY A 270 13.01 -3.86 15.46
CA GLY A 270 13.43 -3.79 16.86
C GLY A 270 13.50 -5.14 17.58
N ALA A 271 13.05 -6.22 16.94
CA ALA A 271 13.14 -7.60 17.41
C ALA A 271 14.25 -8.40 16.72
N GLY A 272 14.98 -7.78 15.78
CA GLY A 272 16.10 -8.37 15.06
C GLY A 272 15.74 -8.92 13.68
N THR A 273 14.55 -8.59 13.16
CA THR A 273 14.11 -8.96 11.80
C THR A 273 14.18 -7.74 10.90
N CYS A 274 14.77 -7.91 9.72
CA CYS A 274 14.66 -6.95 8.64
C CYS A 274 13.36 -7.21 7.88
N ASN A 275 12.45 -6.24 7.84
CA ASN A 275 11.21 -6.34 7.10
C ASN A 275 11.22 -5.35 5.94
N GLY A 276 11.09 -5.87 4.72
CA GLY A 276 10.94 -5.07 3.52
C GLY A 276 9.50 -4.63 3.25
N THR A 277 9.37 -3.42 2.72
CA THR A 277 8.12 -2.85 2.19
C THR A 277 8.35 -2.14 0.86
N GLY A 278 7.26 -1.85 0.15
CA GLY A 278 7.29 -1.21 -1.16
C GLY A 278 7.32 -2.22 -2.31
N ASN A 279 7.58 -1.71 -3.51
CA ASN A 279 7.76 -2.48 -4.74
C ASN A 279 8.61 -1.63 -5.71
N PRO A 280 9.77 -2.11 -6.19
CA PRO A 280 10.62 -1.37 -7.14
C PRO A 280 10.05 -1.29 -8.55
N CYS A 281 9.06 -2.12 -8.87
CA CYS A 281 8.54 -2.25 -10.22
C CYS A 281 7.43 -1.23 -10.51
N PRO A 282 7.28 -0.81 -11.78
CA PRO A 282 6.25 0.13 -12.20
C PRO A 282 4.82 -0.33 -11.86
N GLY A 283 4.60 -1.65 -11.80
CA GLY A 283 3.29 -2.26 -11.69
C GLY A 283 2.49 -2.10 -12.98
N ALA A 284 1.22 -2.49 -12.95
CA ALA A 284 0.35 -2.47 -14.11
C ALA A 284 0.23 -1.06 -14.73
N ASP A 285 0.66 -0.92 -15.97
CA ASP A 285 0.70 0.35 -16.70
C ASP A 285 -0.34 0.43 -17.84
N GLY A 286 -1.06 -0.67 -18.10
CA GLY A 286 -2.14 -0.74 -19.06
C GLY A 286 -1.72 -1.12 -20.48
N ASP A 287 -0.50 -1.59 -20.69
CA ASP A 287 -0.06 -2.10 -21.99
C ASP A 287 -0.55 -3.55 -22.26
N GLY A 288 -0.08 -4.20 -23.33
CA GLY A 288 -0.52 -5.55 -23.71
C GLY A 288 0.32 -6.70 -23.16
N ASP A 289 1.40 -6.37 -22.47
CA ASP A 289 2.45 -7.28 -22.01
C ASP A 289 2.05 -7.93 -20.67
N CYS A 290 1.29 -7.23 -19.82
CA CYS A 290 0.82 -7.73 -18.51
C CYS A 290 1.97 -8.33 -17.66
N SER A 291 3.18 -7.79 -17.76
CA SER A 291 4.36 -8.25 -17.03
C SER A 291 5.27 -7.12 -16.54
N GLU A 292 4.79 -6.39 -15.54
CA GLU A 292 5.53 -5.29 -14.88
C GLU A 292 5.47 -5.40 -13.36
N SER A 293 4.97 -6.53 -12.88
CA SER A 293 4.89 -6.84 -11.47
C SER A 293 6.17 -7.52 -11.00
N CYS A 294 6.39 -7.49 -9.70
CA CYS A 294 7.65 -7.94 -9.16
C CYS A 294 7.78 -9.48 -9.17
N ASN A 295 8.91 -9.98 -9.63
CA ASN A 295 9.26 -11.40 -9.65
C ASN A 295 10.49 -11.67 -8.77
N GLU A 296 10.23 -12.04 -7.52
CA GLU A 296 11.26 -12.35 -6.52
C GLU A 296 12.15 -13.54 -6.92
N GLY A 297 11.64 -14.49 -7.70
CA GLY A 297 12.44 -15.64 -8.13
C GLY A 297 13.47 -15.31 -9.21
N ALA A 298 13.28 -14.18 -9.91
CA ALA A 298 14.12 -13.73 -11.01
C ALA A 298 14.87 -12.42 -10.71
N ASP A 299 14.64 -11.82 -9.55
CA ASP A 299 15.16 -10.50 -9.14
C ASP A 299 14.87 -9.41 -10.20
N ASP A 300 13.67 -9.42 -10.79
CA ASP A 300 13.28 -8.49 -11.84
C ASP A 300 11.78 -8.13 -11.80
N CYS A 301 11.37 -7.30 -12.76
CA CYS A 301 9.99 -6.85 -12.92
C CYS A 301 9.23 -7.62 -14.01
N SER A 302 9.59 -8.87 -14.28
CA SER A 302 8.93 -9.72 -15.29
C SER A 302 7.72 -10.51 -14.75
N GLY A 303 7.29 -10.19 -13.53
CA GLY A 303 6.17 -10.87 -12.89
C GLY A 303 4.86 -10.47 -13.55
N ASN A 304 3.96 -11.45 -13.68
CA ASN A 304 2.63 -11.20 -14.23
C ASN A 304 1.86 -10.17 -13.40
N ASP A 305 1.18 -9.27 -14.08
CA ASP A 305 0.26 -8.35 -13.44
C ASP A 305 -0.90 -9.06 -12.74
N PRO A 306 -1.44 -8.47 -11.65
CA PRO A 306 -2.60 -9.00 -10.96
C PRO A 306 -3.79 -9.23 -11.90
N ASN A 307 -4.50 -10.34 -11.70
CA ASN A 307 -5.70 -10.63 -12.48
C ASN A 307 -6.74 -9.51 -12.35
N GLY A 308 -7.22 -8.99 -13.48
CA GLY A 308 -8.15 -7.86 -13.53
C GLY A 308 -7.49 -6.49 -13.60
N SER A 309 -6.16 -6.39 -13.61
CA SER A 309 -5.46 -5.16 -14.00
C SER A 309 -5.87 -4.75 -15.40
N ALA A 310 -6.01 -3.45 -15.64
CA ALA A 310 -6.24 -2.91 -16.97
C ALA A 310 -5.04 -3.23 -17.87
N CYS A 311 -5.30 -3.54 -19.12
CA CYS A 311 -4.30 -3.76 -20.16
C CYS A 311 -4.88 -3.30 -21.50
N ASN A 312 -4.12 -3.46 -22.58
CA ASN A 312 -4.60 -3.26 -23.94
C ASN A 312 -4.05 -4.37 -24.85
N ASP A 313 -4.91 -5.25 -25.36
CA ASP A 313 -4.46 -6.39 -26.18
C ASP A 313 -4.16 -6.01 -27.64
N GLY A 314 -4.26 -4.71 -27.96
CA GLY A 314 -4.04 -4.15 -29.28
C GLY A 314 -5.18 -4.42 -30.27
N GLN A 315 -6.25 -5.10 -29.83
CA GLN A 315 -7.40 -5.39 -30.68
C GLN A 315 -8.40 -4.23 -30.63
N PHE A 316 -8.89 -3.80 -31.79
CA PHE A 316 -9.87 -2.71 -31.88
C PHE A 316 -11.25 -3.14 -31.36
N CYS A 317 -11.67 -4.38 -31.66
CA CYS A 317 -12.98 -4.91 -31.33
C CYS A 317 -13.17 -5.27 -29.86
N THR A 318 -12.20 -4.95 -29.01
CA THR A 318 -12.31 -5.09 -27.57
C THR A 318 -11.99 -3.74 -26.92
N VAL A 319 -12.79 -3.38 -25.92
CA VAL A 319 -12.71 -2.05 -25.26
C VAL A 319 -12.49 -2.16 -23.77
N THR A 320 -12.66 -3.35 -23.22
CA THR A 320 -12.41 -3.65 -21.81
C THR A 320 -11.48 -4.83 -21.77
N ASP A 321 -10.19 -4.52 -21.65
CA ASP A 321 -9.15 -5.52 -21.61
C ASP A 321 -8.63 -5.67 -20.19
N SER A 322 -8.34 -6.90 -19.82
CA SER A 322 -7.87 -7.21 -18.47
C SER A 322 -6.84 -8.33 -18.49
N CYS A 323 -5.83 -8.19 -17.64
CA CYS A 323 -4.83 -9.22 -17.46
C CYS A 323 -5.46 -10.45 -16.80
N ASN A 324 -5.16 -11.62 -17.35
CA ASN A 324 -5.47 -12.91 -16.75
C ASN A 324 -4.25 -13.82 -16.89
N ASN A 325 -3.55 -14.05 -15.78
CA ASN A 325 -2.39 -14.93 -15.68
C ASN A 325 -1.28 -14.59 -16.70
N GLY A 326 -0.93 -13.30 -16.80
CA GLY A 326 0.12 -12.80 -17.71
C GLY A 326 -0.30 -12.74 -19.18
N THR A 327 -1.60 -12.71 -19.47
CA THR A 327 -2.12 -12.52 -20.83
C THR A 327 -3.19 -11.45 -20.78
N CYS A 328 -3.05 -10.43 -21.62
CA CYS A 328 -4.09 -9.44 -21.82
C CYS A 328 -5.21 -10.06 -22.67
N SER A 329 -6.46 -9.92 -22.23
CA SER A 329 -7.61 -10.38 -23.00
C SER A 329 -8.73 -9.36 -22.94
N GLY A 330 -9.19 -8.98 -24.12
CA GLY A 330 -10.27 -8.03 -24.31
C GLY A 330 -11.67 -8.63 -24.38
N THR A 331 -12.64 -7.82 -23.95
CA THR A 331 -14.07 -8.05 -24.17
C THR A 331 -14.78 -6.75 -24.56
N GLY A 332 -16.03 -6.88 -25.01
CA GLY A 332 -16.85 -5.76 -25.48
C GLY A 332 -16.86 -5.67 -27.00
N ASP A 333 -17.47 -4.59 -27.48
CA ASP A 333 -17.50 -4.19 -28.90
C ASP A 333 -17.64 -2.65 -28.91
N PRO A 334 -16.73 -1.90 -29.54
CA PRO A 334 -16.84 -0.44 -29.65
C PRO A 334 -17.93 0.02 -30.61
N CYS A 335 -18.44 -0.87 -31.46
CA CYS A 335 -19.32 -0.52 -32.56
C CYS A 335 -20.79 -0.49 -32.13
N PRO A 336 -21.65 0.25 -32.86
CA PRO A 336 -23.08 0.31 -32.59
C PRO A 336 -23.76 -1.07 -32.66
N GLY A 337 -23.21 -1.97 -33.49
CA GLY A 337 -23.82 -3.24 -33.83
C GLY A 337 -25.16 -3.04 -34.56
N PRO A 338 -26.02 -4.06 -34.59
CA PRO A 338 -27.32 -3.96 -35.24
C PRO A 338 -28.24 -3.04 -34.44
N ASP A 339 -28.34 -1.80 -34.89
CA ASP A 339 -29.13 -0.74 -34.25
C ASP A 339 -30.46 -0.49 -34.96
N GLY A 340 -30.71 -1.18 -36.08
CA GLY A 340 -31.95 -1.17 -36.82
C GLY A 340 -32.08 -0.04 -37.85
N ASP A 341 -30.99 0.65 -38.19
CA ASP A 341 -30.98 1.59 -39.30
C ASP A 341 -30.89 0.90 -40.67
N GLY A 342 -30.77 1.66 -41.75
CA GLY A 342 -30.75 1.12 -43.13
C GLY A 342 -29.36 0.74 -43.62
N ASP A 343 -28.33 1.07 -42.85
CA ASP A 343 -26.99 0.58 -43.05
C ASP A 343 -26.88 -0.78 -42.31
N CYS A 344 -26.19 -1.71 -42.93
CA CYS A 344 -26.05 -3.08 -42.42
C CYS A 344 -24.55 -3.38 -42.34
N SER A 345 -23.75 -2.41 -41.90
CA SER A 345 -22.29 -2.45 -41.90
C SER A 345 -21.64 -1.91 -40.62
N GLU A 346 -22.27 -2.10 -39.46
CA GLU A 346 -21.87 -1.53 -38.17
C GLU A 346 -21.24 -2.57 -37.25
N SER A 347 -20.93 -3.75 -37.77
CA SER A 347 -20.24 -4.80 -37.04
C SER A 347 -18.73 -4.58 -37.04
N CYS A 348 -18.08 -5.01 -35.96
CA CYS A 348 -16.68 -4.71 -35.76
C CYS A 348 -15.74 -5.48 -36.70
N ASN A 349 -14.82 -4.75 -37.35
CA ASN A 349 -13.82 -5.27 -38.27
C ASN A 349 -12.40 -5.12 -37.71
N GLU A 350 -11.89 -6.18 -37.08
CA GLU A 350 -10.55 -6.18 -36.51
C GLU A 350 -9.43 -6.02 -37.55
N ALA A 351 -9.64 -6.49 -38.78
CA ALA A 351 -8.59 -6.40 -39.82
C ALA A 351 -8.39 -4.95 -40.33
N SER A 352 -9.42 -4.10 -40.20
CA SER A 352 -9.44 -2.72 -40.68
C SER A 352 -9.46 -1.69 -39.54
N ASN A 353 -9.62 -2.11 -38.29
CA ASN A 353 -9.81 -1.26 -37.11
C ASN A 353 -10.98 -0.28 -37.26
N ASP A 354 -12.12 -0.76 -37.76
CA ASP A 354 -13.32 0.04 -37.98
C ASP A 354 -14.60 -0.77 -37.79
N CYS A 355 -15.76 -0.11 -37.89
CA CYS A 355 -17.08 -0.72 -37.84
C CYS A 355 -17.62 -0.77 -39.27
N THR A 356 -17.05 -1.64 -40.10
CA THR A 356 -17.45 -1.79 -41.53
C THR A 356 -17.85 -3.21 -41.90
N LEU A 357 -17.76 -4.17 -40.96
CA LEU A 357 -18.25 -5.50 -41.26
C LEU A 357 -19.77 -5.48 -41.33
N ASN A 358 -20.27 -6.28 -42.26
CA ASN A 358 -21.71 -6.45 -42.39
C ASN A 358 -22.30 -7.00 -41.10
N ASP A 359 -23.48 -6.51 -40.77
CA ASP A 359 -24.27 -7.03 -39.68
C ASP A 359 -24.63 -8.51 -39.85
N PRO A 360 -24.84 -9.24 -38.74
CA PRO A 360 -25.29 -10.63 -38.78
C PRO A 360 -26.53 -10.80 -39.68
N ASN A 361 -26.53 -11.86 -40.47
CA ASN A 361 -27.67 -12.17 -41.34
C ASN A 361 -28.95 -12.31 -40.49
N LEU A 362 -30.04 -11.68 -40.94
CA LEU A 362 -31.33 -11.58 -40.26
C LEU A 362 -31.38 -10.59 -39.08
N SER A 363 -30.35 -9.78 -38.86
CA SER A 363 -30.45 -8.59 -38.00
C SER A 363 -31.55 -7.67 -38.51
N ALA A 364 -32.27 -7.02 -37.58
CA ALA A 364 -33.27 -6.03 -37.93
C ALA A 364 -32.59 -4.81 -38.55
N CYS A 365 -33.22 -4.23 -39.56
CA CYS A 365 -32.80 -2.99 -40.21
C CYS A 365 -34.04 -2.21 -40.66
N ASN A 366 -33.86 -1.06 -41.29
CA ASN A 366 -34.94 -0.30 -41.92
C ASN A 366 -34.51 0.32 -43.26
N ASP A 367 -35.08 -0.13 -44.38
CA ASP A 367 -34.72 0.35 -45.72
C ASP A 367 -35.41 1.67 -46.13
N GLY A 368 -36.22 2.23 -45.23
CA GLY A 368 -37.02 3.44 -45.43
C GLY A 368 -38.35 3.20 -46.14
N THR A 369 -38.76 1.95 -46.36
CA THR A 369 -40.01 1.56 -46.98
C THR A 369 -40.89 0.83 -45.96
N PHE A 370 -42.11 1.30 -45.74
CA PHE A 370 -42.98 0.77 -44.68
C PHE A 370 -43.80 -0.44 -45.16
N CYS A 371 -44.31 -0.44 -46.40
CA CYS A 371 -45.32 -1.40 -46.86
C CYS A 371 -44.76 -2.73 -47.41
N ASN A 372 -43.60 -3.17 -46.95
CA ASN A 372 -42.90 -4.36 -47.47
C ASN A 372 -42.53 -5.38 -46.37
N GLY A 373 -42.75 -5.07 -45.10
CA GLY A 373 -42.63 -6.01 -43.98
C GLY A 373 -41.66 -5.50 -42.91
N ALA A 374 -41.11 -6.42 -42.12
CA ALA A 374 -40.01 -6.09 -41.23
C ALA A 374 -38.69 -6.38 -41.93
N ASP A 375 -37.83 -5.38 -42.01
CA ASP A 375 -36.64 -5.42 -42.85
C ASP A 375 -35.53 -6.15 -42.11
N THR A 376 -34.78 -6.95 -42.86
CA THR A 376 -33.62 -7.65 -42.30
C THR A 376 -32.40 -7.56 -43.20
N CYS A 377 -31.24 -7.47 -42.55
CA CYS A 377 -29.94 -7.48 -43.21
C CYS A 377 -29.71 -8.84 -43.85
N ASN A 378 -29.27 -8.82 -45.11
CA ASN A 378 -28.84 -10.02 -45.82
C ASN A 378 -27.32 -10.25 -45.64
N ALA A 379 -26.83 -11.42 -46.04
CA ALA A 379 -25.41 -11.76 -45.94
C ALA A 379 -24.47 -10.86 -46.77
N SER A 380 -24.99 -10.06 -47.69
CA SER A 380 -24.24 -9.08 -48.47
C SER A 380 -24.21 -7.67 -47.85
N GLY A 381 -24.78 -7.47 -46.66
CA GLY A 381 -24.80 -6.16 -45.99
C GLY A 381 -25.81 -5.20 -46.61
N SER A 382 -26.92 -5.71 -47.16
CA SER A 382 -28.02 -4.86 -47.62
C SER A 382 -29.27 -5.14 -46.80
N CYS A 383 -29.92 -4.07 -46.38
CA CYS A 383 -31.26 -4.11 -45.80
C CYS A 383 -32.26 -4.33 -46.95
N ALA A 384 -32.77 -5.55 -47.11
CA ALA A 384 -33.60 -5.88 -48.29
C ALA A 384 -34.55 -7.08 -48.14
N ASN A 385 -34.48 -7.84 -47.05
CA ASN A 385 -35.33 -9.01 -46.89
C ASN A 385 -36.69 -8.59 -46.33
N HIS A 386 -37.61 -8.37 -47.27
CA HIS A 386 -38.97 -7.88 -47.08
C HIS A 386 -39.98 -8.97 -47.44
N ALA A 387 -40.80 -9.38 -46.49
CA ALA A 387 -41.90 -10.30 -46.75
C ALA A 387 -43.15 -9.93 -45.96
N GLY A 388 -44.03 -9.14 -46.56
CA GLY A 388 -45.41 -8.94 -46.11
C GLY A 388 -45.90 -7.51 -46.32
N ASN A 389 -47.20 -7.30 -46.16
CA ASN A 389 -47.75 -5.98 -45.90
C ASN A 389 -47.99 -5.91 -44.38
N PRO A 390 -47.44 -4.94 -43.64
CA PRO A 390 -47.68 -4.82 -42.20
C PRO A 390 -49.12 -4.43 -41.88
N CYS A 391 -49.86 -3.91 -42.86
CA CYS A 391 -51.23 -3.45 -42.68
C CYS A 391 -52.25 -4.59 -42.73
N PRO A 392 -53.36 -4.47 -41.97
CA PRO A 392 -54.44 -5.45 -41.96
C PRO A 392 -55.04 -5.73 -43.35
N GLY A 393 -55.03 -4.71 -44.23
CA GLY A 393 -55.73 -4.73 -45.51
C GLY A 393 -57.25 -4.74 -45.32
N ALA A 394 -58.00 -4.98 -46.40
CA ALA A 394 -59.46 -5.01 -46.36
C ALA A 394 -59.98 -6.11 -45.43
N ASP A 395 -60.46 -5.71 -44.26
CA ASP A 395 -60.95 -6.60 -43.20
C ASP A 395 -62.48 -6.59 -43.04
N GLY A 396 -63.17 -5.75 -43.82
CA GLY A 396 -64.62 -5.75 -43.95
C GLY A 396 -65.34 -4.89 -42.91
N ASP A 397 -64.63 -4.00 -42.22
CA ASP A 397 -65.25 -3.01 -41.34
C ASP A 397 -65.83 -1.80 -42.13
N GLY A 398 -66.33 -0.78 -41.42
CA GLY A 398 -66.98 0.38 -42.03
C GLY A 398 -66.04 1.52 -42.39
N ASP A 399 -64.79 1.42 -41.97
CA ASP A 399 -63.72 2.27 -42.45
C ASP A 399 -63.10 1.60 -43.68
N CYS A 400 -62.69 2.40 -44.66
CA CYS A 400 -62.15 1.87 -45.93
C CYS A 400 -60.74 2.44 -46.09
N SER A 401 -59.91 2.30 -45.05
CA SER A 401 -58.69 3.07 -44.84
C SER A 401 -57.50 2.27 -44.29
N GLU A 402 -57.46 0.95 -44.44
CA GLU A 402 -56.50 0.05 -43.77
C GLU A 402 -55.46 -0.51 -44.74
N SER A 403 -55.41 0.07 -45.94
CA SER A 403 -54.40 -0.21 -46.93
C SER A 403 -53.13 0.58 -46.65
N CYS A 404 -52.02 0.08 -47.19
CA CYS A 404 -50.73 0.63 -46.83
C CYS A 404 -50.39 1.93 -47.56
N ASN A 405 -49.90 2.91 -46.81
CA ASN A 405 -49.54 4.25 -47.29
C ASN A 405 -48.04 4.53 -47.07
N GLU A 406 -47.23 4.29 -48.10
CA GLU A 406 -45.78 4.57 -48.08
C GLU A 406 -45.43 6.06 -47.92
N GLY A 407 -46.35 6.98 -48.25
CA GLY A 407 -46.06 8.41 -48.12
C GLY A 407 -46.20 8.92 -46.69
N ALA A 408 -46.87 8.15 -45.81
CA ALA A 408 -47.19 8.51 -44.45
C ALA A 408 -46.67 7.49 -43.42
N ASP A 409 -45.97 6.44 -43.87
CA ASP A 409 -45.47 5.32 -43.07
C ASP A 409 -46.54 4.71 -42.15
N ASP A 410 -47.76 4.56 -42.67
CA ASP A 410 -48.90 4.07 -41.91
C ASP A 410 -49.87 3.25 -42.77
N CYS A 411 -50.91 2.74 -42.11
CA CYS A 411 -51.99 1.99 -42.73
C CYS A 411 -53.23 2.86 -42.91
N SER A 412 -53.08 4.07 -43.48
CA SER A 412 -54.17 5.03 -43.69
C SER A 412 -54.66 5.12 -45.15
N ALA A 413 -54.06 4.35 -46.07
CA ALA A 413 -54.47 4.42 -47.47
C ALA A 413 -55.85 3.80 -47.64
N ASN A 414 -56.62 4.39 -48.55
CA ASN A 414 -57.92 3.85 -48.89
C ASN A 414 -57.82 2.42 -49.40
N ASP A 415 -58.75 1.57 -48.96
CA ASP A 415 -58.86 0.22 -49.48
C ASP A 415 -59.13 0.19 -50.99
N PRO A 416 -58.66 -0.88 -51.69
CA PRO A 416 -58.93 -1.04 -53.10
C PRO A 416 -60.43 -0.92 -53.42
N ASN A 417 -60.72 -0.33 -54.57
CA ASN A 417 -62.10 -0.24 -55.04
C ASN A 417 -62.73 -1.62 -55.11
N ASN A 418 -63.98 -1.73 -54.65
CA ASN A 418 -64.73 -2.97 -54.55
C ASN A 418 -64.26 -3.96 -53.47
N SER A 419 -63.34 -3.57 -52.58
CA SER A 419 -63.09 -4.31 -51.33
C SER A 419 -64.38 -4.42 -50.52
N ALA A 420 -64.55 -5.53 -49.82
CA ALA A 420 -65.68 -5.72 -48.92
C ALA A 420 -65.55 -4.76 -47.74
N CYS A 421 -66.68 -4.18 -47.34
CA CYS A 421 -66.79 -3.33 -46.16
C CYS A 421 -68.19 -3.51 -45.56
N ASN A 422 -68.50 -2.81 -44.48
CA ASN A 422 -69.85 -2.79 -43.91
C ASN A 422 -70.22 -1.39 -43.40
N ASP A 423 -71.20 -0.74 -44.01
CA ASP A 423 -71.59 0.64 -43.64
C ASP A 423 -72.62 0.70 -42.48
N GLY A 424 -72.94 -0.47 -41.91
CA GLY A 424 -73.90 -0.65 -40.84
C GLY A 424 -75.35 -0.55 -41.30
N LEU A 425 -75.63 -0.52 -42.60
CA LEU A 425 -76.97 -0.59 -43.17
C LEU A 425 -77.15 -1.95 -43.86
N PHE A 426 -78.23 -2.64 -43.53
CA PHE A 426 -78.50 -3.98 -44.02
C PHE A 426 -79.26 -3.97 -45.36
N CYS A 427 -80.18 -3.03 -45.60
CA CYS A 427 -81.13 -3.11 -46.72
C CYS A 427 -80.65 -2.55 -48.06
N ASN A 428 -79.37 -2.23 -48.18
CA ASN A 428 -78.73 -1.70 -49.38
C ASN A 428 -77.80 -2.73 -50.07
N GLY A 429 -77.56 -3.90 -49.46
CA GLY A 429 -76.99 -5.08 -50.12
C GLY A 429 -75.58 -5.42 -49.64
N THR A 430 -74.70 -5.84 -50.55
CA THR A 430 -73.28 -6.05 -50.23
C THR A 430 -72.56 -4.73 -50.35
N ASP A 431 -71.91 -4.32 -49.26
CA ASP A 431 -71.24 -3.04 -49.19
C ASP A 431 -69.81 -3.19 -49.71
N THR A 432 -69.41 -2.22 -50.51
CA THR A 432 -68.07 -2.18 -51.08
C THR A 432 -67.45 -0.81 -51.00
N CYS A 433 -66.14 -0.77 -50.75
CA CYS A 433 -65.37 0.46 -50.74
C CYS A 433 -65.35 1.09 -52.12
N ASN A 434 -65.49 2.41 -52.18
CA ASN A 434 -65.30 3.20 -53.38
C ASN A 434 -63.90 3.84 -53.42
N ASN A 435 -63.50 4.41 -54.56
CA ASN A 435 -62.20 5.09 -54.73
C ASN A 435 -61.93 6.28 -53.78
N SER A 436 -62.95 6.76 -53.07
CA SER A 436 -62.82 7.86 -52.10
C SER A 436 -62.62 7.36 -50.65
N GLY A 437 -62.48 6.06 -50.43
CA GLY A 437 -62.30 5.50 -49.08
C GLY A 437 -63.59 5.50 -48.26
N ALA A 438 -64.73 5.34 -48.93
CA ALA A 438 -66.02 5.26 -48.24
C ALA A 438 -66.75 3.98 -48.59
N CYS A 439 -67.33 3.34 -47.56
CA CYS A 439 -68.17 2.17 -47.69
C CYS A 439 -69.58 2.55 -48.17
N ASN A 440 -69.68 3.08 -49.39
CA ASN A 440 -70.91 3.72 -49.90
C ASN A 440 -71.41 3.14 -51.23
N ASN A 441 -70.86 2.01 -51.66
CA ASN A 441 -71.30 1.34 -52.88
C ASN A 441 -72.01 0.02 -52.57
N HIS A 442 -73.31 0.03 -52.82
CA HIS A 442 -74.25 -0.95 -52.34
C HIS A 442 -75.10 -1.47 -53.48
N THR A 443 -75.28 -2.79 -53.58
CA THR A 443 -76.08 -3.38 -54.65
C THR A 443 -77.25 -4.19 -54.13
N GLY A 444 -78.44 -3.61 -54.21
CA GLY A 444 -79.73 -4.31 -54.12
C GLY A 444 -80.38 -4.28 -52.74
N ASN A 445 -81.50 -4.99 -52.60
CA ASN A 445 -82.08 -5.31 -51.30
C ASN A 445 -81.77 -6.79 -51.06
N PRO A 446 -81.13 -7.18 -49.93
CA PRO A 446 -80.86 -8.59 -49.66
C PRO A 446 -82.14 -9.40 -49.41
N CYS A 447 -83.26 -8.72 -49.18
CA CYS A 447 -84.56 -9.34 -48.97
C CYS A 447 -85.34 -9.55 -50.27
N PRO A 448 -86.15 -10.62 -50.36
CA PRO A 448 -86.91 -10.99 -51.57
C PRO A 448 -87.88 -9.91 -52.10
N GLY A 449 -88.25 -8.93 -51.27
CA GLY A 449 -89.07 -7.78 -51.62
C GLY A 449 -90.56 -8.10 -51.84
N HIS A 450 -91.37 -7.03 -51.87
CA HIS A 450 -92.84 -6.92 -51.93
C HIS A 450 -93.62 -7.71 -53.01
N ASN A 451 -93.05 -8.71 -53.69
CA ASN A 451 -93.72 -9.29 -54.87
C ASN A 451 -93.52 -10.79 -55.08
N MET A 452 -93.22 -11.53 -54.02
CA MET A 452 -93.19 -12.99 -54.05
C MET A 452 -93.96 -13.54 -52.83
N THR A 453 -95.30 -13.54 -52.94
CA THR A 453 -96.28 -14.23 -52.06
C THR A 453 -95.67 -15.32 -51.15
N PRO A 454 -95.93 -15.34 -49.81
CA PRO A 454 -97.24 -15.07 -49.23
C PRO A 454 -97.33 -14.07 -48.05
N SER A 455 -96.21 -13.53 -47.54
CA SER A 455 -96.13 -12.84 -46.23
C SER A 455 -96.28 -11.31 -46.32
N CYS A 456 -96.78 -10.67 -45.28
CA CYS A 456 -96.80 -9.20 -45.12
C CYS A 456 -95.64 -8.64 -44.27
N ASP A 457 -94.66 -9.49 -43.94
CA ASP A 457 -93.54 -9.21 -43.05
C ASP A 457 -92.19 -9.70 -43.64
N ASP A 458 -92.03 -9.67 -44.97
CA ASP A 458 -90.79 -10.10 -45.66
C ASP A 458 -89.99 -8.93 -46.28
N SER A 459 -90.41 -7.70 -45.98
CA SER A 459 -89.68 -6.50 -46.32
C SER A 459 -88.42 -6.32 -45.49
N CYS A 460 -87.49 -5.54 -46.01
CA CYS A 460 -86.25 -5.29 -45.31
C CYS A 460 -86.44 -4.30 -44.15
N SER A 461 -85.87 -4.61 -42.99
CA SER A 461 -85.88 -3.78 -41.79
C SER A 461 -84.47 -3.41 -41.37
N GLU A 462 -84.07 -2.17 -41.63
CA GLU A 462 -82.78 -1.60 -41.21
C GLU A 462 -82.63 -1.50 -39.69
N THR A 463 -83.75 -1.49 -38.95
CA THR A 463 -83.69 -1.40 -37.48
C THR A 463 -83.35 -2.74 -36.83
N ASN A 464 -83.61 -3.85 -37.54
CA ASN A 464 -83.48 -5.21 -37.03
C ASN A 464 -82.48 -6.05 -37.86
N ASP A 465 -81.80 -5.43 -38.84
CA ASP A 465 -80.88 -6.04 -39.81
C ASP A 465 -81.38 -7.37 -40.37
N ASN A 466 -82.66 -7.38 -40.78
CA ASN A 466 -83.31 -8.61 -41.22
C ASN A 466 -84.42 -8.34 -42.25
N CYS A 467 -84.98 -9.42 -42.78
CA CYS A 467 -86.11 -9.38 -43.70
C CYS A 467 -87.45 -9.59 -42.98
N THR A 468 -87.64 -8.97 -41.80
CA THR A 468 -88.91 -9.06 -41.05
C THR A 468 -89.66 -7.72 -40.98
N GLY A 469 -89.33 -6.78 -41.84
CA GLY A 469 -90.00 -5.50 -41.95
C GLY A 469 -91.41 -5.68 -42.51
N PHE A 470 -92.33 -4.83 -42.09
CA PHE A 470 -93.70 -4.87 -42.61
C PHE A 470 -93.75 -4.34 -44.04
N ASP A 471 -94.56 -5.00 -44.84
CA ASP A 471 -94.85 -4.59 -46.20
C ASP A 471 -95.65 -3.30 -46.25
N ALA A 472 -95.50 -2.53 -47.33
CA ALA A 472 -96.26 -1.30 -47.52
C ALA A 472 -97.76 -1.61 -47.54
N THR A 473 -98.56 -0.79 -46.87
CA THR A 473 -100.02 -0.97 -46.80
C THR A 473 -100.63 -1.02 -48.21
N GLY A 474 -101.43 -2.05 -48.49
CA GLY A 474 -102.02 -2.29 -49.82
C GLY A 474 -101.25 -3.27 -50.70
N THR A 475 -100.08 -3.77 -50.27
CA THR A 475 -99.35 -4.83 -50.98
C THR A 475 -100.17 -6.13 -50.98
N THR A 476 -100.18 -6.85 -52.11
CA THR A 476 -100.99 -8.07 -52.24
C THR A 476 -100.37 -9.23 -51.48
N CYS A 477 -101.16 -9.92 -50.66
CA CYS A 477 -100.71 -11.05 -49.84
C CYS A 477 -101.63 -12.27 -49.99
N ASN A 478 -101.12 -13.45 -49.61
CA ASN A 478 -101.86 -14.70 -49.71
C ASN A 478 -101.46 -15.67 -48.60
N GLU A 479 -101.84 -15.35 -47.36
CA GLU A 479 -101.51 -16.17 -46.20
C GLU A 479 -102.49 -17.34 -46.00
N ASN A 480 -101.90 -18.47 -45.58
CA ASN A 480 -102.51 -19.79 -45.40
C ASN A 480 -103.92 -19.78 -44.78
N GLY A 481 -104.94 -19.77 -45.63
CA GLY A 481 -106.33 -20.04 -45.25
C GLY A 481 -107.34 -18.94 -45.58
N MET A 482 -106.90 -17.80 -46.15
CA MET A 482 -107.80 -16.79 -46.72
C MET A 482 -107.91 -16.91 -48.26
N PRO A 483 -109.02 -16.48 -48.87
CA PRO A 483 -109.17 -16.48 -50.33
C PRO A 483 -108.06 -15.64 -51.00
N PRO A 484 -107.61 -16.00 -52.22
CA PRO A 484 -106.54 -15.27 -52.90
C PRO A 484 -106.94 -13.81 -53.13
N ASN A 485 -105.99 -12.89 -52.86
CA ASN A 485 -106.04 -11.42 -53.01
C ASN A 485 -106.40 -10.61 -51.74
N GLY A 486 -105.73 -10.88 -50.62
CA GLY A 486 -105.72 -9.94 -49.48
C GLY A 486 -104.75 -8.78 -49.70
N THR A 487 -104.86 -7.74 -48.88
CA THR A 487 -103.93 -6.61 -48.82
C THR A 487 -103.31 -6.48 -47.43
N CYS A 488 -102.01 -6.22 -47.37
CA CYS A 488 -101.30 -5.94 -46.12
C CYS A 488 -101.84 -4.65 -45.49
N ASP A 489 -102.19 -4.71 -44.22
CA ASP A 489 -102.53 -3.51 -43.43
C ASP A 489 -101.26 -2.83 -42.86
N ALA A 490 -101.44 -1.71 -42.15
CA ALA A 490 -100.32 -1.00 -41.52
C ALA A 490 -99.68 -1.75 -40.34
N ALA A 491 -100.26 -2.87 -39.90
CA ALA A 491 -99.74 -3.72 -38.84
C ALA A 491 -99.00 -4.96 -39.38
N GLY A 492 -98.76 -5.03 -40.70
CA GLY A 492 -98.09 -6.17 -41.34
C GLY A 492 -98.96 -7.42 -41.40
N THR A 493 -100.28 -7.29 -41.32
CA THR A 493 -101.22 -8.42 -41.38
C THR A 493 -101.92 -8.47 -42.72
N CYS A 494 -102.06 -9.67 -43.29
CA CYS A 494 -102.83 -9.88 -44.51
C CYS A 494 -104.34 -9.82 -44.22
N THR A 495 -105.06 -8.83 -44.80
CA THR A 495 -106.48 -8.61 -44.54
C THR A 495 -107.31 -8.56 -45.84
N ASN A 496 -108.59 -8.94 -45.77
CA ASN A 496 -109.55 -8.79 -46.87
C ASN A 496 -110.61 -7.76 -46.42
N ASP A 497 -110.69 -6.62 -47.11
CA ASP A 497 -111.75 -5.61 -46.89
C ASP A 497 -113.05 -5.96 -47.63
#